data_AF-A0A4V3D8Y6-F1
#
_entry.id   AF-A0A4V3D8Y6-F1
#
_cell.length_a   1.000
_cell.length_b   1.000
_cell.length_c   1.000
_cell.angle_alpha   90.00
_cell.angle_beta   90.00
_cell.angle_gamma   90.00
#
_symmetry.space_group_name_H-M   'P 1'
#
loop_
_entity.id
_entity.type
_entity.pdbx_description
1 polymer ?
#
loop_
_entity_poly.entity_id
_entity_poly.type
_entity_poly.pdbx_seq_one_letter_code
_entity_poly.pdbx_strand_id
1 'polypeptide(L)'
;MRTIEDRFPPLIFHMVIRTCTWALHFEALRESEGPLPNLPSPFDPLILMYERGNSFSMEGAGYIEVGVTGIPKWNKERYLTPKPLSPMDPKKLDAMDLEQGA
;
A
#
# COMPACT_ATOMS: atom_id res chain seq x y z
N MET A 1 -22.31 -6.48 -15.34
CA MET A 1 -21.15 -7.24 -14.84
C MET A 1 -20.93 -6.80 -13.40
N ARG A 2 -21.15 -7.66 -12.39
CA ARG A 2 -20.84 -7.31 -10.99
C ARG A 2 -19.32 -7.29 -10.84
N THR A 3 -18.78 -6.16 -10.38
CA THR A 3 -17.36 -6.02 -10.06
C THR A 3 -17.04 -6.90 -8.85
N ILE A 4 -15.81 -7.40 -8.73
CA ILE A 4 -15.39 -8.20 -7.57
C ILE A 4 -15.61 -7.45 -6.25
N GLU A 5 -15.56 -6.12 -6.33
CA GLU A 5 -15.85 -5.14 -5.28
C GLU A 5 -17.26 -5.29 -4.69
N ASP A 6 -18.26 -5.68 -5.48
CA ASP A 6 -19.65 -5.85 -5.04
C ASP A 6 -19.85 -7.10 -4.15
N ARG A 7 -18.82 -7.94 -3.99
CA ARG A 7 -18.85 -9.17 -3.20
C ARG A 7 -18.31 -9.00 -1.78
N PHE A 8 -17.73 -7.84 -1.47
CA PHE A 8 -17.15 -7.57 -0.15
C PHE A 8 -18.14 -6.85 0.77
N PRO A 9 -18.08 -7.09 2.09
CA PRO A 9 -18.89 -6.34 3.05
C PRO A 9 -18.66 -4.82 2.93
N PRO A 10 -19.68 -3.99 3.19
CA PRO A 10 -19.58 -2.52 3.07
C PRO A 10 -18.58 -1.88 4.06
N LEU A 11 -18.09 -2.65 5.04
CA LEU A 11 -17.11 -2.21 6.03
C LEU A 11 -15.66 -2.26 5.51
N ILE A 12 -15.42 -2.83 4.33
CA ILE A 12 -14.08 -2.87 3.73
C ILE A 12 -13.87 -1.64 2.86
N PHE A 13 -12.79 -0.90 3.12
CA PHE A 13 -12.42 0.25 2.32
C PHE A 13 -12.18 -0.15 0.85
N HIS A 14 -12.86 0.53 -0.07
CA HIS A 14 -12.81 0.24 -1.50
C HIS A 14 -11.38 0.27 -2.06
N MET A 15 -10.53 1.15 -1.53
CA MET A 15 -9.11 1.22 -1.92
C MET A 15 -8.35 -0.06 -1.60
N VAL A 16 -8.63 -0.73 -0.48
CA VAL A 16 -7.98 -2.00 -0.11
C VAL A 16 -8.32 -3.09 -1.14
N ILE A 17 -9.59 -3.19 -1.53
CA ILE A 17 -10.02 -4.18 -2.52
C ILE A 17 -9.32 -3.94 -3.86
N ARG A 18 -9.26 -2.67 -4.29
CA ARG A 18 -8.62 -2.29 -5.55
C ARG A 18 -7.13 -2.59 -5.56
N THR A 19 -6.41 -2.20 -4.52
CA THR A 19 -4.96 -2.42 -4.46
C THR A 19 -4.60 -3.90 -4.31
N CYS A 20 -5.38 -4.68 -3.55
CA CYS A 20 -5.21 -6.14 -3.51
C CYS A 20 -5.48 -6.78 -4.87
N THR A 21 -6.50 -6.32 -5.60
CA THR A 21 -6.77 -6.79 -6.98
C THR A 21 -5.61 -6.44 -7.91
N TRP A 22 -5.05 -5.23 -7.81
CA TRP A 22 -3.88 -4.84 -8.59
C TRP A 22 -2.63 -5.63 -8.24
N ALA A 23 -2.41 -5.95 -6.96
CA ALA A 23 -1.31 -6.80 -6.52
C ALA A 23 -1.38 -8.19 -7.16
N LEU A 24 -2.57 -8.80 -7.20
CA LEU A 24 -2.79 -10.08 -7.88
C LEU A 24 -2.49 -10.00 -9.38
N HIS A 25 -2.95 -8.93 -10.05
CA HIS A 25 -2.63 -8.73 -11.46
C HIS A 25 -1.15 -8.49 -11.72
N PHE A 26 -0.45 -7.83 -10.79
CA PHE A 26 0.98 -7.59 -10.88
C PHE A 26 1.79 -8.87 -10.72
N GLU A 27 1.43 -9.74 -9.77
CA GLU A 27 2.07 -11.05 -9.65
C GLU A 27 1.79 -11.93 -10.87
N ALA A 28 0.55 -11.95 -11.39
CA ALA A 28 0.24 -12.64 -12.65
C ALA A 28 1.06 -12.09 -13.84
N LEU A 29 1.34 -10.78 -13.87
CA LEU A 29 2.23 -10.19 -14.85
C LEU A 29 3.67 -10.68 -14.65
N ARG A 30 4.18 -10.72 -13.42
CA ARG A 30 5.53 -11.21 -13.10
C ARG A 30 5.76 -12.67 -13.47
N GLU A 31 4.72 -13.49 -13.37
CA GLU A 31 4.74 -14.89 -13.79
C GLU A 31 4.63 -15.07 -15.31
N SER A 32 4.29 -14.01 -16.05
CA SER A 32 4.24 -14.08 -17.52
C SER A 32 5.66 -14.20 -18.11
N GLU A 33 5.79 -14.94 -19.21
CA GLU A 33 7.08 -15.17 -19.90
C GLU A 33 7.61 -13.93 -20.65
N GLY A 34 6.97 -12.76 -20.48
CA GLY A 34 7.35 -11.52 -21.15
C GLY A 34 8.55 -10.83 -20.49
N PRO A 35 9.32 -10.01 -21.25
CA PRO A 35 10.39 -9.22 -20.68
C PRO A 35 9.82 -8.17 -19.73
N LEU A 36 10.22 -8.22 -18.46
CA LEU A 36 9.83 -7.24 -17.44
C LEU A 36 11.06 -6.52 -16.85
N PRO A 37 10.92 -5.23 -16.53
CA PRO A 37 11.97 -4.53 -15.80
C PRO A 37 12.11 -5.13 -14.38
N ASN A 38 13.35 -5.27 -13.89
CA ASN A 38 13.63 -5.73 -12.54
C ASN A 38 13.31 -4.63 -11.52
N LEU A 39 12.02 -4.47 -11.20
CA LEU A 39 11.52 -3.52 -10.23
C LEU A 39 10.99 -4.26 -8.99
N PRO A 40 11.16 -3.68 -7.79
CA PRO A 40 10.50 -4.21 -6.59
C PRO A 40 8.98 -4.15 -6.75
N SER A 41 8.27 -5.03 -6.04
CA SER A 41 6.82 -4.98 -6.00
C SER A 41 6.36 -3.67 -5.32
N PRO A 42 5.51 -2.87 -5.99
CA PRO A 42 4.97 -1.65 -5.38
C PRO A 42 3.88 -1.95 -4.36
N PHE A 43 3.43 -3.21 -4.27
CA PHE A 43 2.33 -3.63 -3.41
C PHE A 43 2.79 -4.21 -2.06
N ASP A 44 4.04 -4.68 -1.95
CA ASP A 44 4.55 -5.28 -0.70
C ASP A 44 4.42 -4.34 0.51
N PRO A 45 4.72 -3.02 0.41
CA PRO A 45 4.51 -2.09 1.52
C PRO A 45 3.04 -1.93 1.89
N LEU A 46 2.13 -2.00 0.91
CA LEU A 46 0.69 -1.87 1.15
C LEU A 46 0.13 -3.12 1.84
N ILE A 47 0.56 -4.31 1.39
CA ILE A 47 0.17 -5.59 1.99
C ILE A 47 0.61 -5.63 3.46
N LEU A 48 1.88 -5.30 3.72
CA LEU A 48 2.43 -5.24 5.07
C LEU A 48 1.64 -4.28 5.98
N MET A 49 1.22 -3.13 5.45
CA MET A 49 0.37 -2.19 6.18
C MET A 49 -1.02 -2.77 6.49
N TYR A 50 -1.65 -3.47 5.54
CA TYR A 50 -2.95 -4.09 5.75
C TYR A 50 -2.91 -5.23 6.78
N GLU A 51 -1.85 -6.04 6.77
CA GLU A 51 -1.64 -7.12 7.74
C GLU A 51 -1.50 -6.61 9.18
N ARG A 52 -1.06 -5.35 9.34
CA ARG A 52 -1.00 -4.65 10.64
C ARG A 52 -2.30 -3.92 11.02
N GLY A 53 -3.39 -4.19 10.30
CA GLY A 53 -4.72 -3.66 10.63
C GLY A 53 -4.95 -2.21 10.22
N ASN A 54 -4.10 -1.64 9.38
CA ASN A 54 -4.26 -0.26 8.89
C ASN A 54 -4.82 -0.25 7.46
N SER A 55 -5.26 0.91 7.00
CA SER A 55 -5.72 1.12 5.61
C SER A 55 -5.40 2.54 5.18
N PHE A 56 -5.60 2.83 3.89
CA PHE A 56 -5.42 4.19 3.39
C PHE A 56 -6.57 4.66 2.51
N SER A 57 -6.77 5.96 2.53
CA SER A 57 -7.72 6.71 1.71
C SER A 57 -6.96 7.67 0.80
N MET A 58 -7.59 8.06 -0.31
CA MET A 58 -7.11 9.17 -1.14
C MET A 58 -8.24 10.17 -1.25
N GLU A 59 -8.23 11.19 -0.40
CA GLU A 59 -9.17 12.29 -0.55
C GLU A 59 -8.81 13.18 -1.75
N GLY A 60 -9.83 13.79 -2.36
CA GLY A 60 -9.69 14.66 -3.53
C GLY A 60 -8.81 15.90 -3.31
N ALA A 61 -8.43 16.19 -2.06
CA ALA A 61 -7.57 17.32 -1.69
C ALA A 61 -6.07 17.09 -1.95
N GLY A 62 -5.68 15.93 -2.53
CA GLY A 62 -4.29 15.66 -2.89
C GLY A 62 -3.45 15.09 -1.74
N TYR A 63 -4.10 14.41 -0.78
CA TYR A 63 -3.45 13.71 0.32
C TYR A 63 -3.72 12.20 0.24
N ILE A 64 -2.77 11.43 0.75
CA ILE A 64 -2.91 10.02 1.07
C ILE A 64 -3.11 9.95 2.58
N GLU A 65 -4.26 9.47 3.02
CA GLU A 65 -4.59 9.40 4.44
C GLU A 65 -4.31 8.00 4.96
N VAL A 66 -3.56 7.89 6.06
CA VAL A 66 -3.28 6.65 6.76
C VAL A 66 -3.65 6.84 8.23
N GLY A 67 -4.71 6.17 8.69
CA GLY A 67 -5.33 6.45 9.98
C GLY A 67 -5.76 7.92 10.08
N VAL A 68 -5.16 8.68 11.01
CA VAL A 68 -5.40 10.12 11.20
C VAL A 68 -4.33 11.01 10.57
N THR A 69 -3.37 10.43 9.85
CA THR A 69 -2.23 11.16 9.27
C THR A 69 -2.45 11.39 7.77
N GLY A 70 -2.41 12.66 7.34
CA GLY A 70 -2.44 13.04 5.94
C GLY A 70 -1.03 13.23 5.35
N ILE A 71 -0.71 12.48 4.30
CA ILE A 71 0.56 12.55 3.58
C ILE A 71 0.32 13.27 2.25
N PRO A 72 0.94 14.44 1.99
CA PRO A 72 0.74 15.15 0.73
C PRO A 72 1.25 14.33 -0.46
N LYS A 73 0.46 14.30 -1.54
CA LYS A 73 0.85 13.70 -2.81
C LYS A 73 1.81 14.65 -3.53
N TRP A 74 3.09 14.32 -3.52
CA TRP A 74 4.12 15.12 -4.18
C TRP A 74 4.29 14.76 -5.65
N ASN A 75 5.07 15.57 -6.36
CA ASN A 75 5.51 15.25 -7.72
C ASN A 75 6.66 14.22 -7.69
N LYS A 76 6.93 13.61 -8.86
CA LYS A 76 7.96 12.57 -9.00
C LYS A 76 9.33 13.06 -8.55
N GLU A 77 9.68 14.31 -8.84
CA GLU A 77 10.99 14.90 -8.53
C GLU A 77 11.26 14.88 -7.02
N ARG A 78 10.22 15.15 -6.22
CA ARG A 78 10.32 15.17 -4.77
C ARG A 78 10.35 13.77 -4.15
N TYR A 79 9.86 12.74 -4.85
CA TYR A 79 10.02 11.34 -4.40
C TYR A 79 11.39 10.74 -4.74
N LEU A 80 12.18 11.39 -5.60
CA LEU A 80 13.56 10.94 -5.90
C LEU A 80 14.54 11.23 -4.75
N THR A 81 14.17 12.11 -3.82
CA THR A 81 15.07 12.66 -2.81
C THR A 81 15.02 11.99 -1.43
N PRO A 82 13.85 11.60 -0.87
CA PRO A 82 13.79 11.04 0.47
C PRO A 82 14.21 9.56 0.47
N LYS A 83 15.16 9.22 1.37
CA LYS A 83 15.41 7.83 1.76
C LYS A 83 14.16 7.31 2.49
N PRO A 84 13.63 6.12 2.14
CA PRO A 84 12.53 5.52 2.88
C PRO A 84 12.86 5.44 4.38
N LEU A 85 11.99 5.99 5.23
CA LEU A 85 12.22 6.10 6.66
C LEU A 85 12.12 4.75 7.37
N SER A 86 11.38 3.79 6.81
CA SER A 86 11.15 2.50 7.43
C SER A 86 11.84 1.36 6.69
N PRO A 87 12.56 0.47 7.40
CA PRO A 87 12.93 -0.82 6.85
C PRO A 87 11.66 -1.66 6.63
N MET A 88 11.60 -2.39 5.51
CA MET A 88 10.61 -3.44 5.24
C MET A 88 10.84 -4.70 6.10
N ASP A 89 11.50 -4.55 7.26
CA ASP A 89 11.87 -5.63 8.18
C ASP A 89 10.80 -5.72 9.28
N PRO A 90 9.99 -6.80 9.32
CA PRO A 90 8.91 -6.96 10.29
C PRO A 90 9.38 -6.77 11.74
N LYS A 91 10.57 -7.26 12.10
CA LYS A 91 11.06 -7.17 13.49
C LYS A 91 11.31 -5.72 13.93
N LYS A 92 11.76 -4.88 13.01
CA LYS A 92 12.00 -3.45 13.30
C LYS A 92 10.69 -2.67 13.38
N LEU A 93 9.72 -3.02 12.53
CA LEU A 93 8.37 -2.47 12.61
C LEU A 93 7.70 -2.86 13.92
N ASP A 94 7.82 -4.11 14.36
CA ASP A 94 7.30 -4.57 15.64
C ASP A 94 7.94 -3.82 16.82
N ALA A 95 9.24 -3.54 16.75
CA ALA A 95 9.91 -2.73 17.77
C ALA A 95 9.36 -1.30 17.82
N MET A 96 9.06 -0.69 16.68
CA MET A 96 8.47 0.66 16.61
C MET A 96 7.05 0.70 17.21
N ASP A 97 6.23 -0.32 16.98
CA ASP A 97 4.88 -0.40 17.54
C ASP A 97 4.92 -0.47 19.08
N LEU A 98 5.92 -1.15 19.64
CA LEU A 98 6.14 -1.21 21.09
C LEU A 98 6.57 0.15 21.67
N GLU A 99 7.31 0.96 20.92
CA GLU A 99 7.73 2.32 21.33
C GLU A 99 6.58 3.32 21.31
N GLN A 100 5.60 3.17 20.41
CA GLN A 100 4.43 4.06 20.32
C GLN A 100 3.32 3.74 21.33
N GLY A 101 3.40 2.59 22.01
CA GLY A 101 2.44 2.15 23.03
C GLY A 101 2.78 2.50 24.48
N ALA A 102 3.82 3.33 24.72
CA ALA A 102 4.28 3.78 26.03
C ALA A 102 3.74 5.16 26.44
#